data_AF-A0A5J4RHM1-F1
#
_entry.id   AF-A0A5J4RHM1-F1
#
_cell.length_a   1.000
_cell.length_b   1.000
_cell.length_c   1.000
_cell.angle_alpha   90.00
_cell.angle_beta   90.00
_cell.angle_gamma   90.00
#
_symmetry.space_group_name_H-M   'P 1'
#
loop_
_entity.id
_entity.type
_entity.pdbx_description
1 polymer ?
#
loop_
_entity_poly.entity_id
_entity_poly.type
_entity_poly.pdbx_seq_one_letter_code
_entity_poly.pdbx_strand_id
1 'polypeptide(L)'
;MRSPERVLNSLSEHSKVSNYKFERLYRILFNEEMFYVAYQRIYAKEGNMTAGSDGQTIDNMSLSRIEKLISSLKEESYQPNPARRVHIPKKNGKMRPLGI
;
A
#
# COMPACT_ATOMS: atom_id res chain seq x y z
N MET A 1 5.21 -13.45 -12.73
CA MET A 1 4.90 -12.15 -13.40
C MET A 1 6.20 -11.39 -13.65
N ARG A 2 6.21 -10.17 -14.23
CA ARG A 2 7.46 -9.40 -14.36
C ARG A 2 7.93 -8.96 -12.97
N SER A 3 9.24 -8.99 -12.73
CA SER A 3 9.85 -8.49 -11.48
C SER A 3 9.35 -7.06 -11.12
N PRO A 4 8.99 -6.79 -9.85
CA PRO A 4 8.58 -5.48 -9.37
C PRO A 4 9.55 -4.37 -9.73
N GLU A 5 10.85 -4.60 -9.55
CA GLU A 5 11.90 -3.62 -9.82
C GLU A 5 11.86 -3.16 -11.28
N ARG A 6 11.83 -4.12 -12.22
CA ARG A 6 11.77 -3.82 -13.66
C ARG A 6 10.50 -3.05 -14.03
N VAL A 7 9.36 -3.44 -13.44
CA VAL A 7 8.09 -2.75 -13.68
C VAL A 7 8.14 -1.32 -13.14
N LEU A 8 8.58 -1.12 -11.89
CA LEU A 8 8.66 0.20 -11.27
C LEU A 8 9.66 1.11 -11.99
N ASN A 9 10.84 0.60 -12.38
CA ASN A 9 11.83 1.35 -13.15
C ASN A 9 11.25 1.76 -14.51
N SER A 10 10.57 0.85 -15.21
CA SER A 10 9.89 1.17 -16.46
C SER A 10 8.81 2.25 -16.26
N LEU A 11 8.01 2.17 -15.20
CA LEU A 11 7.01 3.21 -14.90
C LEU A 11 7.68 4.56 -14.64
N SER A 12 8.77 4.58 -13.87
CA SER A 12 9.52 5.79 -13.53
C SER A 12 10.22 6.44 -14.71
N GLU A 13 10.69 5.66 -15.69
CA GLU A 13 11.30 6.23 -16.90
C GLU A 13 10.25 6.85 -17.81
N HIS A 14 9.12 6.16 -18.03
CA HIS A 14 8.06 6.67 -18.90
C HIS A 14 7.28 7.84 -18.29
N SER A 15 7.25 7.98 -16.96
CA SER A 15 6.59 9.12 -16.31
C SER A 15 7.25 10.46 -16.61
N LYS A 16 8.50 10.46 -17.10
CA LYS A 16 9.23 11.66 -17.55
C LYS A 16 8.74 12.18 -18.91
N VAL A 17 7.99 11.37 -19.67
CA VAL A 17 7.47 11.74 -20.98
C VAL A 17 6.07 12.33 -20.81
N SER A 18 5.92 13.63 -21.06
CA SER A 18 4.70 14.40 -20.76
C SER A 18 3.40 13.84 -21.37
N ASN A 19 3.49 13.22 -22.54
CA ASN A 19 2.34 12.70 -23.28
C ASN A 19 2.19 11.18 -23.16
N TYR A 20 2.99 10.53 -22.31
CA TYR A 20 2.91 9.09 -22.14
C TYR A 20 1.68 8.71 -21.31
N LYS A 21 0.82 7.87 -21.90
CA LYS A 21 -0.37 7.35 -21.24
C LYS A 21 -0.08 5.94 -20.74
N PHE A 22 -0.13 5.75 -19.43
CA PHE A 22 -0.07 4.42 -18.85
C PHE A 22 -1.37 3.67 -19.10
N GLU A 23 -1.25 2.44 -19.59
CA GLU A 23 -2.39 1.55 -19.77
C GLU A 23 -2.24 0.32 -18.90
N ARG A 24 -3.40 -0.23 -18.48
CA ARG A 24 -3.47 -1.50 -17.75
C ARG A 24 -2.64 -1.50 -16.46
N LEU A 25 -2.53 -0.36 -15.76
CA LEU A 25 -1.83 -0.27 -14.47
C LEU A 25 -2.46 -1.21 -13.42
N TYR A 26 -3.77 -1.37 -13.47
CA TYR A 26 -4.50 -2.19 -12.50
C TYR A 26 -3.99 -3.63 -12.42
N ARG A 27 -3.58 -4.24 -13.55
CA ARG A 27 -3.04 -5.61 -13.58
C ARG A 27 -1.73 -5.78 -12.79
N ILE A 28 -1.02 -4.67 -12.51
CA ILE A 28 0.21 -4.69 -11.72
C ILE A 28 -0.12 -5.11 -10.28
N LEU A 29 -1.31 -4.75 -9.79
CA LEU A 29 -1.81 -5.15 -8.48
C LEU A 29 -2.14 -6.64 -8.38
N PHE A 30 -2.01 -7.42 -9.46
CA PHE A 30 -2.20 -8.87 -9.40
C PHE A 30 -0.88 -9.62 -9.16
N ASN A 31 0.24 -8.90 -9.09
CA ASN A 31 1.56 -9.47 -8.85
C ASN A 31 1.85 -9.54 -7.35
N GLU A 32 1.91 -10.73 -6.79
CA GLU A 32 2.24 -10.96 -5.37
C GLU A 32 3.58 -10.35 -4.96
N GLU A 33 4.59 -10.36 -5.83
CA GLU A 33 5.90 -9.79 -5.53
C GLU A 33 5.82 -8.26 -5.31
N MET A 34 4.84 -7.58 -5.91
CA MET A 34 4.59 -6.16 -5.62
C MET A 34 4.14 -5.95 -4.18
N PHE A 35 3.35 -6.87 -3.62
CA PHE A 35 2.93 -6.82 -2.22
C PHE A 35 4.08 -7.13 -1.28
N TYR A 36 5.03 -8.00 -1.67
CA TYR A 36 6.21 -8.28 -0.85
C TYR A 36 7.09 -7.03 -0.73
N VAL A 37 7.36 -6.35 -1.85
CA VAL A 37 8.11 -5.09 -1.86
C VAL A 37 7.38 -4.01 -1.05
N ALA A 38 6.05 -3.91 -1.18
CA ALA A 38 5.25 -2.98 -0.39
C ALA A 38 5.33 -3.30 1.12
N TYR A 39 5.18 -4.56 1.50
CA TYR A 39 5.29 -5.01 2.89
C TYR A 39 6.67 -4.66 3.47
N GLN A 40 7.77 -4.99 2.78
CA GLN A 40 9.12 -4.65 3.23
C GLN A 40 9.29 -3.15 3.47
N ARG A 41 8.75 -2.31 2.57
CA ARG A 41 8.83 -0.85 2.70
C ARG A 41 8.01 -0.30 3.87
N ILE A 42 6.82 -0.85 4.13
CA ILE A 42 5.95 -0.41 5.23
C ILE A 42 6.50 -0.93 6.56
N TYR A 43 6.93 -2.20 6.60
CA TYR A 43 7.50 -2.83 7.78
C TYR A 43 8.75 -2.11 8.30
N ALA A 44 9.57 -1.55 7.42
CA ALA A 44 10.76 -0.79 7.83
C ALA A 44 10.47 0.61 8.41
N LYS A 45 9.23 1.09 8.41
CA LYS A 45 8.88 2.44 8.91
C LYS A 45 8.55 2.44 10.39
N GLU A 46 8.91 3.54 11.05
CA GLU A 46 8.44 3.81 12.41
C GLU A 46 6.91 3.85 12.45
N GLY A 47 6.32 3.22 13.46
CA GLY A 47 4.87 3.11 13.58
C GLY A 47 4.22 2.00 12.74
N ASN A 48 5.00 1.10 12.14
CA ASN A 48 4.52 -0.12 11.46
C ASN A 48 3.56 -0.99 12.31
N MET A 49 3.71 -0.94 13.64
CA MET A 49 2.88 -1.65 14.61
C MET A 49 1.64 -0.86 15.06
N THR A 50 1.38 0.31 14.46
CA THR A 50 0.17 1.08 14.77
C THR A 50 -1.04 0.36 14.19
N ALA A 51 -1.98 -0.04 15.06
CA ALA A 51 -3.19 -0.71 14.62
C ALA A 51 -4.07 0.20 13.75
N GLY A 52 -4.60 -0.37 12.67
CA GLY A 52 -5.57 0.27 11.79
C GLY A 52 -6.94 0.46 12.45
N SER A 53 -7.93 0.88 11.67
CA SER A 53 -9.33 0.96 12.12
C SER A 53 -9.96 -0.40 12.44
N ASP A 54 -9.40 -1.47 11.90
CA ASP A 54 -9.79 -2.86 12.14
C ASP A 54 -9.04 -3.52 13.32
N GLY A 55 -8.20 -2.75 14.04
CA GLY A 55 -7.40 -3.25 15.16
C GLY A 55 -6.20 -4.12 14.74
N GLN A 56 -5.97 -4.31 13.45
CA GLN A 56 -4.88 -5.13 12.94
C GLN A 56 -3.61 -4.30 12.74
N THR A 57 -2.45 -4.90 13.00
CA THR A 57 -1.13 -4.33 12.67
C THR A 57 -0.58 -4.97 11.40
N ILE A 58 0.59 -4.50 10.96
CA ILE A 58 1.28 -5.07 9.81
C ILE A 58 1.66 -6.56 10.01
N ASP A 59 1.80 -7.03 11.25
CA ASP A 59 2.15 -8.42 11.57
C ASP A 59 1.07 -9.42 11.14
N ASN A 60 -0.18 -8.97 10.99
CA ASN A 60 -1.25 -9.82 10.47
C ASN A 60 -1.25 -9.90 8.92
N MET A 61 -0.16 -9.51 8.26
CA MET A 61 0.06 -9.78 6.85
C MET A 61 0.60 -11.19 6.65
N SER A 62 0.05 -11.90 5.67
CA SER A 62 0.43 -13.26 5.31
C SER A 62 0.25 -13.48 3.82
N LEU A 63 0.86 -14.55 3.29
CA LEU A 63 0.70 -14.95 1.88
C LEU A 63 -0.78 -15.17 1.55
N SER A 64 -1.52 -15.89 2.40
CA SER A 64 -2.97 -16.11 2.22
C SER A 64 -3.77 -14.79 2.19
N ARG A 65 -3.38 -13.80 3.01
CA ARG A 65 -4.03 -12.49 2.98
C ARG A 65 -3.73 -11.75 1.66
N ILE A 66 -2.49 -11.82 1.17
CA ILE A 66 -2.09 -11.23 -0.12
C ILE A 66 -2.89 -11.86 -1.27
N GLU A 67 -3.00 -13.18 -1.28
CA GLU A 67 -3.79 -13.91 -2.29
C GLU A 67 -5.26 -13.47 -2.28
N LYS A 68 -5.89 -13.40 -1.09
CA LYS A 68 -7.28 -12.92 -0.94
C LYS A 68 -7.44 -11.47 -1.43
N LEU A 69 -6.50 -10.60 -1.08
CA LEU A 69 -6.49 -9.22 -1.56
C LEU A 69 -6.41 -9.18 -3.09
N ILE A 70 -5.49 -9.92 -3.70
CA ILE A 70 -5.36 -9.99 -5.17
C ILE A 70 -6.65 -10.52 -5.81
N SER A 71 -7.27 -11.55 -5.25
CA SER A 71 -8.55 -12.06 -5.75
C SER A 71 -9.65 -11.01 -5.67
N SER A 72 -9.82 -10.33 -4.54
CA SER A 72 -10.82 -9.24 -4.42
C SER A 72 -10.53 -8.07 -5.37
N LEU A 73 -9.26 -7.78 -5.66
CA LEU A 73 -8.89 -6.77 -6.66
C LEU A 73 -9.26 -7.23 -8.08
N LYS A 74 -9.03 -8.50 -8.44
CA LYS A 74 -9.44 -9.06 -9.74
C LYS A 74 -10.95 -9.06 -9.94
N GLU A 75 -11.69 -9.30 -8.86
CA GLU A 75 -13.16 -9.29 -8.84
C GLU A 75 -13.76 -7.89 -8.69
N GLU A 76 -12.91 -6.86 -8.54
CA GLU A 76 -13.33 -5.46 -8.27
C GLU A 76 -14.22 -5.32 -7.02
N SER A 77 -14.08 -6.25 -6.07
CA SER A 77 -14.85 -6.33 -4.82
C SER A 77 -14.08 -5.79 -3.60
N TYR A 78 -12.82 -5.39 -3.78
CA TYR A 78 -12.00 -4.85 -2.69
C TYR A 78 -12.59 -3.55 -2.13
N GLN A 79 -12.95 -3.57 -0.85
CA GLN A 79 -13.42 -2.41 -0.11
C GLN A 79 -12.40 -2.03 0.98
N PRO A 80 -11.73 -0.86 0.88
CA PRO A 80 -10.80 -0.42 1.91
C PRO A 80 -11.55 -0.02 3.19
N ASN A 81 -10.94 -0.29 4.34
CA ASN A 81 -11.46 0.18 5.63
C ASN A 81 -11.31 1.72 5.73
N PRO A 82 -12.25 2.42 6.40
CA PRO A 82 -12.13 3.84 6.65
C PRO A 82 -10.93 4.14 7.56
N ALA A 83 -10.29 5.30 7.36
CA ALA A 83 -9.17 5.73 8.19
C ALA A 83 -9.61 6.03 9.63
N ARG A 84 -8.80 5.64 10.61
CA ARG A 84 -9.01 5.93 12.04
C ARG A 84 -8.38 7.27 12.39
N ARG A 85 -9.18 8.19 12.92
CA ARG A 85 -8.68 9.50 13.36
C ARG A 85 -8.02 9.40 14.73
N VAL A 86 -6.78 9.84 14.84
CA VAL A 86 -6.04 9.95 16.12
C VAL A 86 -5.44 11.35 16.24
N HIS A 87 -5.39 11.87 17.46
CA HIS A 87 -4.74 13.15 17.76
C HIS A 87 -3.40 12.86 18.41
N ILE A 88 -2.31 13.35 17.82
CA ILE A 88 -0.97 13.20 18.38
C ILE A 88 -0.40 14.57 18.76
N PRO A 89 0.40 14.67 19.84
CA PRO A 89 0.91 15.93 20.32
C PRO A 89 1.91 16.56 19.34
N LYS A 90 1.90 17.89 19.22
CA LYS A 90 2.95 18.69 18.61
C LYS A 90 3.93 19.15 19.69
N LYS A 91 5.12 19.59 19.27
CA LYS A 91 6.14 20.19 20.17
C LYS A 91 5.63 21.42 20.93
N ASN A 92 4.63 22.13 20.41
CA ASN A 92 4.07 23.34 21.02
C ASN A 92 2.84 23.10 21.91
N GLY A 93 2.60 21.85 22.34
CA GLY A 93 1.48 21.49 23.21
C GLY A 93 0.10 21.38 22.53
N LYS A 94 -0.03 21.79 21.26
CA LYS A 94 -1.26 21.59 20.48
C LYS A 94 -1.33 20.16 19.92
N MET A 95 -2.52 19.68 19.58
CA MET A 95 -2.70 18.39 18.90
C MET A 95 -2.68 18.54 17.37
N ARG A 96 -2.16 17.55 16.65
CA ARG A 96 -2.39 17.39 15.21
C ARG A 96 -3.27 16.17 14.95
N PRO A 97 -4.29 16.29 14.09
CA PRO A 97 -4.99 15.12 13.64
C PRO A 97 -4.14 14.29 12.68
N LEU A 98 -4.23 12.97 12.81
CA LEU A 98 -3.64 11.97 11.92
C LEU A 98 -4.73 10.97 11.53
N GLY A 99 -4.77 10.59 10.26
CA GLY A 99 -5.52 9.41 9.81
C GLY A 99 -4.56 8.23 9.77
N ILE A 100 -4.93 7.16 10.47
CA ILE A 100 -4.24 5.87 10.45
C ILE A 100 -5.07 4.91 9.60
#